data_AF-A0A7G4A5Y3-F1
#
_entry.id   AF-A0A7G4A5Y3-F1
#
_cell.length_a   1.000
_cell.length_b   1.000
_cell.length_c   1.000
_cell.angle_alpha   90.00
_cell.angle_beta   90.00
_cell.angle_gamma   90.00
#
_symmetry.space_group_name_H-M   'P 1'
#
loop_
_entity.id
_entity.type
_entity.pdbx_description
1 polymer ?
#
loop_
_entity_poly.entity_id
_entity_poly.type
_entity_poly.pdbx_seq_one_letter_code
_entity_poly.pdbx_strand_id
1 'polypeptide(L)' 'MNAVLEVGKGLLKLTWFMLKITVFVMDAVLNTPKKRTSPYSIYEVDELFDKGQISVEEYNNAFKSK' A
#
# COMPACT_ATOMS: atom_id res chain seq x y z
N MET A 1 -28.82 -13.92 32.35
CA MET A 1 -27.74 -14.84 31.94
C MET A 1 -27.57 -14.97 30.43
N ASN A 2 -28.64 -15.04 29.61
CA ASN A 2 -28.53 -15.15 28.14
C ASN A 2 -27.97 -13.91 27.39
N ALA A 3 -28.33 -12.70 27.82
CA ALA A 3 -27.94 -11.48 27.09
C ALA A 3 -26.41 -11.26 27.02
N VAL A 4 -25.68 -11.63 28.08
CA VAL A 4 -24.20 -11.50 28.12
C VAL A 4 -23.53 -12.48 27.15
N LEU A 5 -24.10 -13.67 26.98
CA LEU A 5 -23.60 -14.68 26.05
C LEU A 5 -23.87 -14.32 24.58
N GLU A 6 -25.03 -13.72 24.29
CA GLU A 6 -25.36 -13.23 22.94
C GLU A 6 -24.52 -12.02 22.54
N VAL A 7 -24.31 -11.07 23.47
CA VAL A 7 -23.42 -9.93 23.27
C VAL A 7 -21.98 -10.40 23.05
N GLY A 8 -21.51 -11.37 23.83
CA GLY A 8 -20.18 -11.99 23.64
C GLY A 8 -20.01 -12.63 22.26
N LYS A 9 -21.02 -13.36 21.77
CA LYS A 9 -21.01 -13.97 20.42
C LYS A 9 -21.05 -12.91 19.31
N GLY A 10 -21.81 -11.83 19.49
CA GLY A 10 -21.86 -10.70 18.57
C GLY A 10 -20.51 -10.00 18.45
N LEU A 11 -19.86 -9.75 19.59
CA LEU A 11 -18.54 -9.14 19.65
C LEU A 11 -17.47 -10.04 19.00
N LEU A 12 -17.53 -11.35 19.27
CA LEU A 12 -16.60 -12.33 18.68
C LEU A 12 -16.73 -12.42 17.15
N LYS A 13 -17.96 -12.34 16.63
CA LYS A 13 -18.20 -12.30 15.17
C LYS A 13 -17.65 -11.01 14.55
N LEU A 14 -17.81 -9.88 15.23
CA LEU A 14 -17.33 -8.59 14.74
C LEU A 14 -15.79 -8.55 14.69
N THR A 15 -15.13 -9.00 15.76
CA THR A 15 -13.66 -9.08 15.79
C THR A 15 -13.12 -10.07 14.78
N TRP A 16 -13.77 -11.21 14.59
CA TRP A 16 -13.40 -12.18 13.56
C TRP A 16 -13.54 -11.62 12.14
N PHE A 17 -14.59 -10.85 11.87
CA PHE A 17 -14.80 -10.20 10.59
C PHE A 17 -13.73 -9.13 10.32
N MET A 18 -13.42 -8.30 11.32
CA MET A 18 -12.32 -7.32 11.22
C MET A 18 -10.98 -7.99 10.99
N LEU A 19 -10.68 -9.10 11.67
CA LEU A 19 -9.45 -9.87 11.46
C LEU A 19 -9.32 -10.35 10.01
N LYS A 20 -10.41 -10.86 9.42
CA LYS A 20 -10.42 -11.28 8.01
C LYS A 20 -10.13 -10.14 7.05
N ILE A 21 -10.71 -8.96 7.28
CA ILE A 21 -10.44 -7.77 6.46
C ILE A 21 -8.97 -7.38 6.58
N THR A 22 -8.42 -7.34 7.80
CA THR A 22 -7.01 -6.98 8.03
C THR A 22 -6.07 -7.94 7.33
N VAL A 23 -6.33 -9.25 7.40
CA VAL A 23 -5.55 -10.26 6.68
C VAL A 23 -5.67 -10.09 5.17
N PHE A 24 -6.88 -9.84 4.64
CA PHE A 24 -7.08 -9.59 3.22
C PHE A 24 -6.37 -8.32 2.72
N VAL A 25 -6.37 -7.24 3.51
CA VAL A 25 -5.66 -6.00 3.21
C VAL A 25 -4.15 -6.21 3.31
N MET A 26 -3.65 -6.90 4.33
CA MET A 26 -2.22 -7.24 4.42
C MET A 26 -1.77 -8.10 3.26
N ASP A 27 -2.54 -9.13 2.90
CA ASP A 27 -2.25 -9.98 1.76
C ASP A 27 -2.27 -9.17 0.46
N ALA A 28 -3.24 -8.28 0.27
CA ALA A 28 -3.28 -7.38 -0.87
C ALA A 28 -2.08 -6.41 -0.90
N VAL A 29 -1.65 -5.85 0.24
CA VAL A 29 -0.50 -4.94 0.33
C VAL A 29 0.83 -5.67 0.11
N LEU A 30 0.96 -6.89 0.62
CA LEU A 30 2.17 -7.71 0.48
C LEU A 30 2.27 -8.36 -0.91
N ASN A 31 1.14 -8.77 -1.49
CA ASN A 31 1.06 -9.36 -2.83
C ASN A 31 0.86 -8.35 -3.95
N THR A 32 0.55 -7.08 -3.65
CA THR A 32 0.76 -6.04 -4.66
C THR A 32 2.25 -5.97 -4.92
N PRO A 33 2.73 -6.35 -6.12
CA PRO A 33 4.10 -6.05 -6.48
C PRO A 33 4.24 -4.55 -6.30
N LYS A 34 5.20 -4.13 -5.47
CA LYS A 34 5.60 -2.75 -5.32
C LYS A 34 5.84 -2.26 -6.75
N LYS A 35 4.83 -1.63 -7.36
CA LYS A 35 4.99 -1.00 -8.65
C LYS A 35 6.07 0.03 -8.34
N ARG A 36 7.25 -0.18 -8.91
CA ARG A 36 8.24 0.87 -9.11
C ARG A 36 7.66 1.86 -10.12
N THR A 37 6.45 2.36 -9.87
CA THR A 37 6.02 3.63 -10.42
C THR A 37 6.89 4.62 -9.69
N SER A 38 7.94 5.08 -10.37
CA SER A 38 8.50 6.40 -10.11
C SER A 38 7.33 7.31 -9.70
N PRO A 39 7.38 7.97 -8.52
CA PRO A 39 6.30 8.86 -8.09
C PRO A 39 6.10 10.02 -9.06
N TYR A 40 7.02 10.17 -10.01
CA TYR A 40 7.05 11.19 -11.03
C TYR A 40 6.74 10.57 -12.39
N SER A 41 5.86 11.23 -13.13
CA SER A 41 5.73 10.98 -14.57
C SER A 41 7.07 11.24 -15.26
N ILE A 42 7.30 10.60 -16.41
CA ILE A 42 8.57 10.72 -17.16
C ILE A 42 8.94 12.19 -17.43
N TYR A 43 7.93 13.05 -17.62
CA TYR A 43 8.09 14.50 -17.82
C TYR A 43 8.49 15.26 -16.54
N GLU A 44 8.01 14.83 -15.37
CA GLU A 44 8.36 15.42 -14.08
C GLU A 44 9.79 15.04 -13.67
N VAL A 45 10.27 13.87 -14.09
CA VAL A 45 11.64 13.43 -13.81
C VAL A 45 12.67 14.33 -14.50
N ASP A 46 12.43 14.71 -15.76
CA ASP A 46 13.28 15.66 -16.49
C ASP A 46 13.33 17.02 -15.78
N GLU A 47 12.16 17.55 -15.39
CA GLU A 47 12.07 18.84 -14.71
C GLU A 47 12.73 18.84 -13.32
N LEU A 48 12.61 17.75 -12.57
CA LEU A 48 13.24 17.59 -11.26
C LEU A 48 14.75 17.40 -11.36
N PHE A 49 15.23 16.77 -12.43
CA PHE A 49 16.66 16.61 -12.70
C PHE A 49 17.30 17.94 -13.10
N ASP A 50 16.66 18.71 -13.97
CA ASP A 50 17.12 20.06 -14.35
C ASP A 50 17.15 21.01 -13.15
N LYS A 51 16.22 20.86 -12.20
CA LYS A 51 16.21 21.61 -10.93
C LYS A 51 17.21 21.08 -9.90
N GLY A 52 17.93 19.99 -10.18
CA GLY A 52 18.87 19.36 -9.26
C GLY A 52 18.23 18.76 -8.01
N GLN A 53 16.92 18.50 -8.05
CA GLN A 53 16.15 17.98 -6.90
C GLN A 53 16.23 16.45 -6.79
N ILE A 54 16.64 15.78 -7.86
CA ILE A 54 16.88 14.34 -7.90
C ILE A 54 18.28 14.04 -8.42
N SER A 55 18.85 12.93 -7.96
CA SER A 55 20.16 12.46 -8.38
C SER A 55 20.13 11.81 -9.77
N VAL A 56 21.29 11.75 -10.42
CA VAL A 56 21.49 11.05 -11.70
C VAL A 56 21.07 9.57 -11.61
N GLU A 57 21.21 8.96 -10.44
CA GLU A 57 20.79 7.57 -10.19
C GLU A 57 19.27 7.43 -10.16
N GLU A 58 18.57 8.35 -9.50
CA GLU A 58 17.10 8.41 -9.46
C GLU A 58 16.50 8.68 -10.85
N TYR A 59 17.12 9.58 -11.62
CA TYR A 59 16.76 9.84 -13.02
C TYR A 59 16.87 8.56 -13.86
N ASN A 60 18.03 7.90 -13.87
CA ASN A 60 18.23 6.68 -14.65
C ASN A 60 17.30 5.53 -14.25
N ASN A 61 16.97 5.44 -12.97
CA ASN A 61 16.03 4.43 -12.46
C ASN A 61 14.59 4.66 -12.94
N ALA A 62 14.18 5.90 -13.19
CA ALA A 62 12.86 6.21 -13.74
C ALA A 62 12.71 5.78 -15.20
N PHE A 63 13.78 5.82 -15.99
CA PHE A 63 13.79 5.44 -17.41
C PHE A 63 14.17 3.97 -17.67
N LYS A 64 14.83 3.29 -16.72
CA LYS A 64 15.22 1.87 -16.83
C LYS A 64 14.05 0.86 -16.77
N SER A 65 12.85 1.29 -16.40
CA SER A 65 11.68 0.40 -16.25
C SER A 65 10.89 0.17 -17.55
N LYS A 66 11.45 0.51 -18.72
CA LYS A 66 10.78 0.38 -20.02
C LYS A 66 11.23 -0.85 -20.79
#